data_AF-A0A1I7THZ6-F1
#
_entry.id   AF-A0A1I7THZ6-F1
#
_cell.length_a   1.000
_cell.length_b   1.000
_cell.length_c   1.000
_cell.angle_alpha   90.00
_cell.angle_beta   90.00
_cell.angle_gamma   90.00
#
_symmetry.space_group_name_H-M   'P 1'
#
loop_
_entity.id
_entity.type
_entity.pdbx_description
1 polymer ?
#
loop_
_entity_poly.entity_id
_entity_poly.type
_entity_poly.pdbx_seq_one_letter_code
_entity_poly.pdbx_strand_id
1 'polypeptide(L)'
;MDWDLTFTSLFVILVTPIATEGFIYSIEGNLLPKPYVLIDALLIIIHTTVLSMESSGPQFPVIFCSTIIIYETIGILNIWKAEIILEREQRVEIQEVRHQVIDSFRAECEVCYQEFNETTRIPRILQSCGHSVCEQCANRLQANNRHITCPFCTLVTALNGNSLPRNYALLRAMSQ
;
A
#
# COMPACT_ATOMS: atom_id res chain seq x y z
N MET A 1 -23.68 43.70 -36.63
CA MET A 1 -22.63 43.58 -35.61
C MET A 1 -22.53 42.11 -35.27
N ASP A 2 -21.79 41.35 -36.10
CA ASP A 2 -21.52 39.92 -35.94
C ASP A 2 -20.38 39.71 -34.93
N TRP A 3 -20.63 39.98 -33.65
CA TRP A 3 -19.63 39.73 -32.59
C TRP A 3 -19.76 38.30 -32.01
N ASP A 4 -20.91 37.64 -32.19
CA ASP A 4 -21.19 36.34 -31.59
C ASP A 4 -20.47 35.17 -32.30
N LEU A 5 -20.36 35.21 -33.63
CA LEU A 5 -19.69 34.15 -34.42
C LEU A 5 -18.17 34.18 -34.26
N THR A 6 -17.56 35.36 -34.12
CA THR A 6 -16.11 35.49 -33.93
C THR A 6 -15.69 35.14 -32.51
N PHE A 7 -16.47 35.52 -31.50
CA PHE A 7 -16.12 35.29 -30.10
C PHE A 7 -16.30 33.81 -29.69
N THR A 8 -17.34 33.15 -30.19
CA THR A 8 -17.55 31.70 -29.99
C THR A 8 -16.50 30.87 -30.73
N SER A 9 -16.15 31.23 -31.96
CA SER A 9 -15.08 30.56 -32.71
C SER A 9 -13.71 30.75 -32.06
N LEU A 10 -13.38 31.96 -31.59
CA LEU A 10 -12.13 32.23 -30.85
C LEU A 10 -12.07 31.48 -29.51
N PHE A 11 -13.17 31.40 -28.76
CA PHE A 11 -13.19 30.67 -27.49
C PHE A 11 -12.99 29.16 -27.68
N VAL A 12 -13.64 28.57 -28.69
CA VAL A 12 -13.43 27.15 -29.05
C VAL A 12 -11.99 26.92 -29.48
N ILE A 13 -11.43 27.79 -30.35
CA ILE A 13 -10.05 27.66 -30.85
C ILE A 13 -9.00 27.89 -29.75
N LEU A 14 -9.27 28.72 -28.74
CA LEU A 14 -8.30 29.03 -27.68
C LEU A 14 -8.37 28.06 -26.50
N VAL A 15 -9.56 27.54 -26.15
CA VAL A 15 -9.76 26.73 -24.95
C VAL A 15 -9.59 25.24 -25.23
N THR A 16 -9.95 24.75 -26.43
CA THR A 16 -9.76 23.34 -26.78
C THR A 16 -8.29 22.90 -26.81
N PRO A 17 -7.31 23.68 -27.33
CA PRO A 17 -5.91 23.26 -27.32
C PRO A 17 -5.35 23.15 -25.90
N ILE A 18 -5.71 24.07 -25.01
CA ILE A 18 -5.26 24.10 -23.61
C ILE A 18 -5.80 22.88 -22.86
N ALA A 19 -7.07 22.53 -23.08
CA ALA A 19 -7.68 21.33 -22.50
C ALA A 19 -7.03 20.04 -23.06
N THR A 20 -6.68 20.01 -24.35
CA THR A 20 -6.00 18.86 -24.96
C THR A 20 -4.53 18.72 -24.54
N GLU A 21 -3.80 19.82 -24.34
CA GLU A 21 -2.41 19.78 -23.88
C GLU A 21 -2.31 19.35 -22.42
N GLY A 22 -3.22 19.83 -21.55
CA GLY A 22 -3.34 19.34 -20.18
C GLY A 22 -3.67 17.84 -20.11
N PHE A 23 -4.43 17.34 -21.08
CA PHE A 23 -4.78 15.92 -21.22
C PHE A 23 -3.61 15.06 -21.69
N ILE A 24 -2.82 15.51 -22.68
CA ILE A 24 -1.62 14.79 -23.15
C ILE A 24 -0.59 14.67 -22.03
N TYR A 25 -0.36 15.75 -21.28
CA TYR A 25 0.56 15.74 -20.14
C TYR A 25 0.11 14.77 -19.03
N SER A 26 -1.20 14.67 -18.79
CA SER A 26 -1.78 13.74 -17.80
C SER A 26 -1.70 12.27 -18.23
N ILE A 27 -1.63 11.99 -19.54
CA ILE A 27 -1.46 10.62 -20.08
C ILE A 27 0.02 10.21 -20.08
N GLU A 28 0.93 11.10 -20.49
CA GLU A 28 2.36 10.77 -20.59
C GLU A 28 3.02 10.54 -19.22
N GLY A 29 2.48 11.12 -18.15
CA GLY A 29 3.05 10.99 -16.80
C GLY A 29 2.83 9.64 -16.09
N ASN A 30 1.99 8.72 -16.60
CA ASN A 30 1.62 7.50 -15.88
C ASN A 30 1.78 6.22 -16.70
N LEU A 31 2.63 5.32 -16.20
CA LEU A 31 3.06 4.06 -16.83
C LEU A 31 1.99 3.00 -17.13
N LEU A 32 0.70 3.24 -16.87
CA LEU A 32 -0.41 2.43 -17.35
C LEU A 32 -1.67 3.32 -17.47
N PRO A 33 -2.28 3.51 -18.67
CA PRO A 33 -3.51 4.25 -18.77
C PRO A 33 -4.63 3.47 -18.07
N LYS A 34 -5.11 3.98 -16.93
CA LYS A 34 -6.19 3.33 -16.17
C LYS A 34 -7.48 3.36 -17.02
N PRO A 35 -8.26 2.26 -17.07
CA PRO A 35 -9.36 2.07 -18.04
C PRO A 35 -10.46 3.15 -17.98
N TYR A 36 -10.61 3.82 -16.83
CA TYR A 36 -11.58 4.90 -16.67
C TYR A 36 -11.16 6.21 -17.39
N VAL A 37 -9.86 6.45 -17.61
CA VAL A 37 -9.37 7.65 -18.32
C VAL A 37 -9.83 7.62 -19.79
N LEU A 38 -9.83 6.43 -20.39
CA LEU A 38 -10.32 6.21 -21.76
C LEU A 38 -11.83 6.48 -21.88
N ILE A 39 -12.61 6.05 -20.89
CA ILE A 39 -14.07 6.26 -20.87
C ILE A 39 -14.40 7.76 -20.75
N ASP A 40 -13.74 8.46 -19.82
CA ASP A 40 -13.94 9.89 -19.61
C ASP A 40 -13.58 10.69 -20.89
N ALA A 41 -12.51 10.32 -21.58
CA ALA A 41 -12.11 10.92 -22.86
C ALA A 41 -13.13 10.70 -23.99
N LEU A 42 -13.67 9.48 -24.11
CA LEU A 42 -14.69 9.18 -25.12
C LEU A 42 -15.98 9.97 -24.88
N LEU A 43 -16.38 10.14 -23.62
CA LEU A 43 -17.56 10.96 -23.27
C LEU A 43 -17.36 12.43 -23.64
N ILE A 44 -16.17 12.99 -23.41
CA ILE A 44 -15.82 14.36 -23.81
C ILE A 44 -15.85 14.51 -25.35
N ILE A 45 -15.28 13.56 -26.08
CA ILE A 45 -15.27 13.56 -27.55
C ILE A 45 -16.71 13.47 -28.10
N ILE A 46 -17.53 12.56 -27.58
CA ILE A 46 -18.94 12.42 -28.00
C ILE A 46 -19.72 13.69 -27.70
N HIS A 47 -19.51 14.29 -26.53
CA HIS A 47 -20.17 15.54 -26.18
C HIS A 47 -19.77 16.65 -27.15
N THR A 48 -18.47 16.85 -27.39
CA THR A 48 -17.97 17.89 -28.32
C THR A 48 -18.39 17.69 -29.77
N THR A 49 -18.50 16.46 -30.27
CA THR A 49 -19.02 16.20 -31.62
C THR A 49 -20.51 16.52 -31.72
N VAL A 50 -21.32 16.17 -30.72
CA VAL A 50 -22.75 16.53 -30.67
C VAL A 50 -22.93 18.06 -30.67
N LEU A 51 -22.12 18.79 -29.89
CA LEU A 51 -22.10 20.25 -29.89
C LEU A 51 -21.82 20.85 -31.27
N SER A 52 -20.87 20.26 -32.00
CA SER A 52 -20.48 20.74 -33.34
C SER A 52 -21.56 20.53 -34.41
N MET A 53 -22.50 19.60 -34.17
CA MET A 53 -23.63 19.33 -35.06
C MET A 53 -24.81 20.28 -34.86
N GLU A 54 -24.91 20.96 -33.71
CA GLU A 54 -26.09 21.75 -33.29
C GLU A 54 -25.86 23.27 -33.39
N SER A 55 -25.15 23.69 -34.44
CA SER A 55 -24.77 25.07 -34.72
C SER A 55 -25.83 25.79 -35.57
N SER A 56 -26.90 26.32 -34.93
CA SER A 56 -27.61 27.57 -35.32
C SER A 56 -29.00 27.79 -34.66
N GLY A 57 -29.20 27.44 -33.37
CA GLY A 57 -30.50 27.61 -32.69
C GLY A 57 -30.44 28.37 -31.35
N PRO A 58 -31.59 28.80 -30.79
CA PRO A 58 -31.67 29.53 -29.50
C PRO A 58 -31.29 28.68 -28.27
N GLN A 59 -30.93 27.41 -28.46
CA GLN A 59 -30.56 26.47 -27.39
C GLN A 59 -29.07 26.55 -26.96
N PHE A 60 -28.27 27.38 -27.66
CA PHE A 60 -26.83 27.55 -27.42
C PHE A 60 -26.42 27.80 -25.94
N PRO A 61 -27.16 28.61 -25.14
CA PRO A 61 -26.80 28.83 -23.73
C PRO A 61 -27.00 27.59 -22.85
N VAL A 62 -28.04 26.79 -23.11
CA VAL A 62 -28.33 25.54 -22.38
C VAL A 62 -27.22 24.53 -22.60
N ILE A 63 -26.74 24.50 -23.84
CA ILE A 63 -25.67 23.64 -24.30
C ILE A 63 -24.33 24.02 -23.61
N PHE A 64 -23.99 25.30 -23.52
CA PHE A 64 -22.80 25.78 -22.79
C PHE A 64 -22.86 25.51 -21.28
N CYS A 65 -24.04 25.56 -20.67
CA CYS A 65 -24.17 25.17 -19.26
C CYS A 65 -23.92 23.67 -19.05
N SER A 66 -24.34 22.82 -20.00
CA SER A 66 -24.14 21.37 -19.89
C SER A 66 -22.67 20.96 -20.02
N THR A 67 -21.88 21.63 -20.86
CA THR A 67 -20.43 21.39 -20.95
C THR A 67 -19.72 21.72 -19.64
N ILE A 68 -19.99 22.89 -19.06
CA ILE A 68 -19.38 23.31 -17.79
C ILE A 68 -19.68 22.30 -16.69
N ILE A 69 -20.95 21.88 -16.56
CA ILE A 69 -21.34 20.89 -15.55
C ILE A 69 -20.60 19.56 -15.75
N ILE A 70 -20.41 19.12 -17.00
CA ILE A 70 -19.66 17.90 -17.30
C ILE A 70 -18.19 18.03 -16.89
N TYR A 71 -17.52 19.14 -17.20
CA TYR A 71 -16.12 19.34 -16.81
C TYR A 71 -15.95 19.39 -15.29
N GLU A 72 -16.82 20.12 -14.58
CA GLU A 72 -16.78 20.23 -13.12
C GLU A 72 -17.02 18.86 -12.45
N THR A 73 -17.97 18.07 -12.95
CA THR A 73 -18.25 16.73 -12.41
C THR A 73 -17.12 15.73 -12.67
N ILE A 74 -16.46 15.79 -13.83
CA ILE A 74 -15.25 15.01 -14.12
C ILE A 74 -14.11 15.43 -13.19
N GLY A 75 -13.94 16.74 -12.94
CA GLY A 75 -12.95 17.28 -12.00
C GLY A 75 -13.13 16.70 -10.60
N ILE A 76 -14.35 16.76 -10.06
CA ILE A 76 -14.68 16.20 -8.74
C ILE A 76 -14.44 14.68 -8.71
N LEU A 77 -14.87 13.97 -9.74
CA LEU A 77 -14.68 12.52 -9.84
C LEU A 77 -13.20 12.13 -9.84
N ASN A 78 -12.36 12.92 -10.51
CA ASN A 78 -10.91 12.68 -10.55
C ASN A 78 -10.25 12.92 -9.19
N ILE A 79 -10.68 13.95 -8.45
CA ILE A 79 -10.20 14.20 -7.09
C ILE A 79 -10.56 13.03 -6.16
N TRP A 80 -11.82 12.58 -6.19
CA TRP A 80 -12.26 11.42 -5.41
C TRP A 80 -11.53 10.13 -5.79
N LYS A 81 -11.31 9.90 -7.10
CA LYS A 81 -10.52 8.75 -7.58
C LYS A 81 -9.07 8.83 -7.06
N ALA A 82 -8.45 10.01 -7.07
CA ALA A 82 -7.09 10.20 -6.59
C ALA A 82 -6.97 9.86 -5.10
N GLU A 83 -7.90 10.32 -4.26
CA GLU A 83 -7.95 9.98 -2.83
C GLU A 83 -8.03 8.45 -2.61
N ILE A 84 -8.92 7.75 -3.33
CA ILE A 84 -9.06 6.29 -3.24
C ILE A 84 -7.77 5.57 -3.68
N ILE A 85 -7.11 6.06 -4.72
CA ILE A 85 -5.86 5.48 -5.22
C ILE A 85 -4.75 5.65 -4.19
N LEU A 86 -4.61 6.85 -3.62
CA LEU A 86 -3.61 7.15 -2.59
C LEU A 86 -3.82 6.28 -1.34
N GLU A 87 -5.07 6.14 -0.87
CA GLU A 87 -5.37 5.24 0.25
C GLU A 87 -5.02 3.78 -0.06
N ARG A 88 -5.26 3.33 -1.31
CA ARG A 88 -4.93 1.97 -1.72
C ARG A 88 -3.40 1.77 -1.79
N GLU A 89 -2.67 2.71 -2.37
CA GLU A 89 -1.20 2.67 -2.44
C GLU A 89 -0.59 2.66 -1.05
N GLN A 90 -1.07 3.53 -0.14
CA GLN A 90 -0.64 3.53 1.26
C GLN A 90 -0.94 2.19 1.95
N ARG A 91 -2.12 1.57 1.70
CA ARG A 91 -2.43 0.23 2.23
C ARG A 91 -1.48 -0.84 1.71
N VAL A 92 -1.12 -0.79 0.42
CA VAL A 92 -0.16 -1.73 -0.18
C VAL A 92 1.23 -1.56 0.45
N GLU A 93 1.71 -0.32 0.58
CA GLU A 93 3.00 -0.03 1.22
C GLU A 93 3.04 -0.51 2.68
N ILE A 94 1.99 -0.21 3.47
CA ILE A 94 1.86 -0.72 4.84
C ILE A 94 1.86 -2.25 4.88
N GLN A 95 1.20 -2.90 3.92
CA GLN A 95 1.14 -4.35 3.84
C GLN A 95 2.50 -4.96 3.47
N GLU A 96 3.24 -4.36 2.54
CA GLU A 96 4.60 -4.78 2.17
C GLU A 96 5.58 -4.64 3.34
N VAL A 97 5.58 -3.48 4.01
CA VAL A 97 6.39 -3.25 5.21
C VAL A 97 6.02 -4.25 6.31
N ARG A 98 4.71 -4.48 6.52
CA ARG A 98 4.25 -5.47 7.50
C ARG A 98 4.74 -6.88 7.16
N HIS A 99 4.71 -7.26 5.89
CA HIS A 99 5.21 -8.58 5.46
C HIS A 99 6.71 -8.71 5.70
N GLN A 100 7.50 -7.66 5.37
CA GLN A 100 8.94 -7.63 5.65
C GLN A 100 9.25 -7.74 7.14
N VAL A 101 8.51 -7.02 8.00
CA VAL A 101 8.67 -7.10 9.46
C VAL A 101 8.32 -8.50 9.98
N ILE A 102 7.24 -9.11 9.50
CA ILE A 102 6.85 -10.46 9.90
C ILE A 102 7.88 -11.49 9.44
N ASP A 103 8.38 -11.41 8.20
CA ASP A 103 9.42 -12.29 7.68
C ASP A 103 10.75 -12.16 8.45
N SER A 104 11.05 -10.97 8.97
CA SER A 104 12.21 -10.76 9.84
C SER A 104 12.05 -11.42 11.22
N PHE A 105 10.81 -11.66 11.66
CA PHE A 105 10.50 -12.35 12.91
C PHE A 105 10.21 -13.83 12.67
N ARG A 106 11.21 -14.58 12.21
CA ARG A 106 11.11 -16.06 12.24
C ARG A 106 11.28 -16.50 13.69
N ALA A 107 10.26 -17.14 14.25
CA ALA A 107 10.32 -17.69 15.60
C ALA A 107 11.16 -18.99 15.64
N GLU A 108 12.47 -18.85 15.43
CA GLU A 108 13.43 -19.94 15.39
C GLU A 108 14.54 -19.78 16.43
N CYS A 109 15.15 -20.90 16.78
CA CYS A 109 16.28 -20.92 17.69
C CYS A 109 17.57 -20.56 16.95
N GLU A 110 18.18 -19.42 17.25
CA GLU A 110 19.43 -18.94 16.62
C GLU A 110 20.66 -19.84 16.84
N VAL A 111 20.56 -20.86 17.71
CA VAL A 111 21.62 -21.86 17.90
C VAL A 111 21.55 -22.98 16.87
N CYS A 112 20.34 -23.39 16.46
CA CYS A 112 20.13 -24.52 15.56
C CYS A 112 19.35 -24.17 14.28
N TYR A 113 18.91 -22.93 14.12
CA TYR A 113 18.12 -22.40 13.01
C TYR A 113 16.89 -23.26 12.69
N GLN A 114 16.21 -23.71 13.75
CA GLN A 114 14.99 -24.50 13.65
C GLN A 114 13.87 -23.78 14.38
N GLU A 115 12.69 -23.77 13.76
CA GLU A 115 11.48 -23.19 14.32
C GLU A 115 11.17 -23.77 15.70
N PHE A 116 10.80 -22.88 16.61
CA PHE A 116 10.27 -23.28 17.90
C PHE A 116 8.96 -24.06 17.72
N ASN A 117 8.60 -24.87 18.71
CA ASN A 117 7.27 -25.49 18.77
C ASN A 117 6.91 -25.87 20.21
N GLU A 118 5.66 -26.25 20.44
CA GLU A 118 5.15 -26.56 21.79
C GLU A 118 5.58 -27.93 22.35
N THR A 119 6.19 -28.79 21.54
CA THR A 119 6.43 -30.20 21.88
C THR A 119 7.91 -30.55 22.03
N THR A 120 8.71 -30.33 20.99
CA THR A 120 10.10 -30.81 20.85
C THR A 120 11.13 -29.70 20.87
N ARG A 121 10.77 -28.47 20.48
CA ARG A 121 11.63 -27.29 20.40
C ARG A 121 11.02 -26.14 21.18
N ILE A 122 10.72 -26.40 22.44
CA ILE A 122 10.09 -25.42 23.30
C ILE A 122 11.12 -24.33 23.63
N PRO A 123 10.85 -23.04 23.41
CA PRO A 123 11.77 -21.97 23.78
C PRO A 123 11.91 -21.90 25.30
N ARG A 124 13.16 -21.88 25.78
CA ARG A 124 13.56 -21.84 27.18
C ARG A 124 14.34 -20.55 27.44
N ILE A 125 13.96 -19.81 28.47
CA ILE A 125 14.58 -18.52 28.82
C ILE A 125 15.78 -18.76 29.74
N LEU A 126 16.95 -18.23 29.36
CA LEU A 126 18.13 -18.13 30.21
C LEU A 126 17.93 -17.00 31.23
N GLN A 127 17.60 -17.36 32.47
CA GLN A 127 17.11 -16.43 33.49
C GLN A 127 18.06 -15.28 33.82
N SER A 128 19.38 -15.46 33.64
CA SER A 128 20.32 -14.38 33.93
C SER A 128 20.32 -13.26 32.89
N CYS A 129 19.94 -13.53 31.63
CA CYS A 129 20.01 -12.54 30.54
C CYS A 129 18.73 -12.34 29.73
N GLY A 130 17.74 -13.24 29.84
CA GLY A 130 16.48 -13.16 29.10
C GLY A 130 16.50 -13.75 27.69
N HIS A 131 17.67 -14.14 27.15
CA HIS A 131 17.75 -14.80 25.86
C HIS A 131 17.04 -16.16 25.87
N SER A 132 16.48 -16.54 24.72
CA SER A 132 15.77 -17.80 24.56
C SER A 132 16.53 -18.75 23.63
N VAL A 133 16.61 -20.03 24.00
CA VAL A 133 17.10 -21.13 23.16
C VAL A 133 16.10 -22.27 23.20
N CYS A 134 16.07 -23.17 22.20
CA CYS A 134 15.15 -24.30 22.26
C CYS A 134 15.59 -25.32 23.32
N GLU A 135 14.65 -26.10 23.85
CA GLU A 135 14.93 -27.09 24.90
C GLU A 135 16.04 -28.08 24.52
N GLN A 136 16.11 -28.51 23.25
CA GLN A 136 17.19 -29.36 22.77
C GLN A 136 18.55 -28.67 22.83
N CYS A 137 18.62 -27.39 22.46
CA CYS A 137 19.85 -26.60 22.55
C CYS A 137 20.22 -26.31 24.00
N ALA A 138 19.25 -26.01 24.87
CA ALA A 138 19.49 -25.85 26.30
C ALA A 138 20.12 -27.11 26.92
N ASN A 139 19.58 -28.30 26.63
CA ASN A 139 20.11 -29.56 27.13
C ASN A 139 21.54 -29.83 26.63
N ARG A 140 21.83 -29.50 25.37
CA ARG A 140 23.19 -29.60 24.79
C ARG A 140 24.17 -28.64 25.45
N LEU A 141 23.76 -27.38 25.64
CA LEU A 141 24.58 -26.35 26.28
C LEU A 141 24.83 -26.63 27.76
N GLN A 142 23.89 -27.27 28.43
CA GLN A 142 24.05 -27.68 29.83
C GLN A 142 25.16 -28.73 29.98
N ALA A 143 25.26 -29.71 29.08
CA ALA A 143 26.32 -30.72 29.05
C ALA A 143 26.64 -31.36 30.44
N ASN A 144 25.62 -31.73 31.21
CA ASN A 144 25.70 -32.25 32.59
C ASN A 144 26.20 -31.27 33.66
N ASN A 145 26.38 -29.99 33.33
CA ASN A 145 26.70 -28.96 34.31
C ASN A 145 25.43 -28.47 35.04
N ARG A 146 25.65 -27.78 36.16
CA ARG A 146 24.60 -27.07 36.91
C ARG A 146 24.39 -25.63 36.42
N HIS A 147 24.87 -25.31 35.22
CA HIS A 147 24.76 -23.98 34.63
C HIS A 147 24.76 -24.06 33.11
N ILE A 148 24.27 -23.00 32.47
CA ILE A 148 24.36 -22.77 31.02
C ILE A 148 24.99 -21.41 30.79
N THR A 149 25.97 -21.36 29.89
CA THR A 149 26.53 -20.10 29.37
C THR A 149 25.74 -19.68 28.15
N CYS A 150 25.20 -18.45 28.16
CA CYS A 150 24.45 -17.92 27.04
C CYS A 150 25.34 -17.79 25.78
N PRO A 151 24.95 -18.34 24.62
CA PRO A 151 25.73 -18.24 23.39
C PRO A 151 25.73 -16.83 22.78
N PHE A 152 24.78 -15.98 23.18
CA PHE A 152 24.60 -14.63 22.62
C PHE A 152 25.33 -13.55 23.40
N CYS A 153 25.33 -13.65 24.73
CA CYS A 153 25.86 -12.61 25.62
C CYS A 153 26.83 -13.12 26.69
N THR A 154 27.23 -14.40 26.62
CA THR A 154 28.21 -15.06 27.52
C THR A 154 27.85 -15.13 29.01
N LEU A 155 26.68 -14.61 29.40
CA LEU A 155 26.25 -14.61 30.79
C LEU A 155 25.88 -16.03 31.25
N VAL A 156 26.32 -16.40 32.44
CA VAL A 156 26.06 -17.72 33.03
C VAL A 156 24.72 -17.70 33.76
N THR A 157 23.85 -18.65 33.43
CA THR A 157 22.61 -18.95 34.17
C THR A 157 22.84 -20.20 35.00
N ALA A 158 22.80 -20.09 36.34
CA ALA A 158 22.80 -21.26 37.22
C ALA A 158 21.43 -21.96 37.18
N LEU A 159 21.44 -23.29 37.19
CA LEU A 159 20.23 -24.11 37.15
C LEU A 159 19.86 -24.54 38.57
N ASN A 160 18.81 -23.92 39.12
CA ASN A 160 18.25 -24.27 40.43
C ASN A 160 17.17 -25.36 40.30
N GLY A 161 17.52 -26.49 39.66
CA GLY A 161 16.59 -27.58 39.34
C GLY A 161 16.75 -28.09 37.89
N ASN A 162 15.82 -28.93 37.44
CA ASN A 162 15.95 -29.65 36.17
C ASN A 162 15.40 -28.93 34.94
N SER A 163 14.84 -27.72 35.03
CA SER A 163 14.31 -27.04 33.84
C SER A 163 14.37 -25.51 33.89
N LEU A 164 14.77 -24.93 32.75
CA LEU A 164 14.61 -23.51 32.47
C LEU A 164 13.12 -23.17 32.22
N PRO A 165 12.66 -21.96 32.57
CA PRO A 165 11.28 -21.56 32.30
C PRO A 165 10.98 -21.47 30.80
N ARG A 166 9.74 -21.81 30.42
CA ARG A 166 9.27 -21.69 29.02
C ARG A 166 9.04 -20.22 28.66
N ASN A 167 9.32 -19.85 27.42
CA ASN A 167 8.92 -18.55 26.89
C ASN A 167 7.47 -18.59 26.37
N TYR A 168 6.50 -18.44 27.29
CA TYR A 168 5.07 -18.41 26.93
C TYR A 168 4.67 -17.20 26.08
N ALA A 169 5.42 -16.09 26.14
CA ALA A 169 5.18 -14.95 25.27
C ALA A 169 5.49 -15.31 23.81
N LEU A 170 6.65 -15.92 23.57
CA LEU A 170 7.05 -16.38 22.25
C LEU A 170 6.13 -17.48 21.72
N LEU A 171 5.78 -18.48 22.54
CA LEU A 171 4.84 -19.54 22.14
C LEU A 171 3.47 -18.97 21.71
N ARG A 172 2.93 -17.98 22.44
CA ARG A 172 1.67 -17.31 22.05
C ARG A 172 1.80 -16.44 20.81
N ALA A 173 2.98 -15.85 20.57
CA ALA A 173 3.22 -15.05 19.38
C ALA A 173 3.32 -15.92 18.11
N MET A 174 3.75 -17.18 18.26
CA MET A 174 3.79 -18.15 17.16
C MET A 174 2.43 -18.77 16.82
N SER A 175 1.49 -18.76 17.77
CA SER A 175 0.16 -19.35 17.60
C SER A 175 -0.90 -18.37 17.07
N GLN A 176 -0.48 -17.19 16.58
CA GLN A 176 -1.34 -16.11 16.06
C GLN A 176 -1.08 -15.90 14.58
#